data_AF-A0A4Q3WD58-F1
#
_entry.id   AF-A0A4Q3WD58-F1
#
_cell.length_a   1.000
_cell.length_b   1.000
_cell.length_c   1.000
_cell.angle_alpha   90.00
_cell.angle_beta   90.00
_cell.angle_gamma   90.00
#
_symmetry.space_group_name_H-M   'P 1'
#
loop_
_entity.id
_entity.type
_entity.pdbx_description
1 polymer ?
#
loop_
_entity_poly.entity_id
_entity_poly.type
_entity_poly.pdbx_seq_one_letter_code
_entity_poly.pdbx_strand_id
1 'polypeptide(L)'
;ITAEMFTAALPKTATKLGDPPSTLRLESYAEGLSLQILHIGSYDDEGPVLARLHNEVMPDKKMVFNGPHHEIYLSDPRKTEPSKLKTILRQPVKLLD
;
A
#
# COMPACT_ATOMS: atom_id res chain seq x y z
N ILE A 1 -2.01 16.25 2.65
CA ILE A 1 -0.82 16.97 2.13
C ILE A 1 -1.31 18.03 1.15
N THR A 2 -0.92 19.29 1.31
CA THR A 2 -1.31 20.37 0.39
C THR A 2 -0.22 20.60 -0.67
N ALA A 3 -0.57 21.30 -1.76
CA ALA A 3 0.40 21.74 -2.76
C ALA A 3 1.52 22.59 -2.16
N GLU A 4 1.19 23.47 -1.22
CA GLU A 4 2.18 24.29 -0.51
C GLU A 4 3.16 23.44 0.31
N MET A 5 2.66 22.46 1.07
CA MET A 5 3.51 21.54 1.82
C MET A 5 4.45 20.76 0.90
N PHE A 6 3.95 20.28 -0.24
CA PHE A 6 4.74 19.54 -1.22
C PHE A 6 5.86 20.42 -1.81
N THR A 7 5.52 21.59 -2.34
CA THR A 7 6.49 22.52 -2.92
C THR A 7 7.55 22.97 -1.90
N ALA A 8 7.15 23.25 -0.67
CA ALA A 8 8.07 23.65 0.40
C ALA A 8 9.04 22.52 0.85
N ALA A 9 8.68 21.25 0.62
CA ALA A 9 9.51 20.10 0.97
C ALA A 9 10.58 19.77 -0.07
N LEU A 10 10.35 20.09 -1.35
CA LEU A 10 11.27 19.78 -2.46
C LEU A 10 12.70 20.31 -2.24
N PRO A 11 12.94 21.62 -2.05
CA PRO A 11 14.31 22.13 -1.91
C PRO A 11 14.99 21.62 -0.64
N LYS A 12 14.24 21.41 0.45
CA LYS A 12 14.77 20.88 1.71
C LYS A 12 15.30 19.46 1.51
N THR A 13 14.54 18.63 0.80
CA THR A 13 14.88 17.23 0.56
C THR A 13 16.04 17.10 -0.43
N ALA A 14 16.09 17.99 -1.43
CA ALA A 14 17.14 17.99 -2.44
C ALA A 14 18.55 18.18 -1.87
N THR A 15 18.69 18.91 -0.74
CA THR A 15 19.99 19.07 -0.05
C THR A 15 20.63 17.74 0.37
N LYS A 16 19.82 16.72 0.66
CA LYS A 16 20.27 15.42 1.14
C LYS A 16 20.17 14.32 0.09
N LEU A 17 19.12 14.35 -0.73
CA LEU A 17 18.79 13.27 -1.66
C LEU A 17 19.05 13.62 -3.14
N GLY A 18 19.41 14.86 -3.46
CA GLY A 18 19.56 15.35 -4.82
C GLY A 18 18.23 15.73 -5.49
N ASP A 19 18.28 16.01 -6.79
CA ASP A 19 17.09 16.42 -7.54
C ASP A 19 16.02 15.32 -7.55
N PRO A 20 14.74 15.68 -7.38
CA PRO A 20 13.67 14.71 -7.48
C PRO A 20 13.58 14.12 -8.89
N PRO A 21 13.19 12.84 -9.04
CA PRO A 21 12.96 12.27 -10.35
C PRO A 21 11.82 13.02 -11.05
N SER A 22 11.89 13.14 -12.38
CA SER A 22 10.89 13.84 -13.20
C SER A 22 9.48 13.26 -13.08
N THR A 23 9.35 12.03 -12.57
CA THR A 23 8.07 11.34 -12.34
C THR A 23 7.42 11.69 -11.01
N LEU A 24 8.13 12.36 -10.09
CA LEU A 24 7.59 12.75 -8.79
C LEU A 24 6.50 13.82 -8.96
N ARG A 25 5.33 13.55 -8.38
CA ARG A 25 4.19 14.47 -8.43
C ARG A 25 3.36 14.38 -7.15
N LEU A 26 2.61 15.44 -6.86
CA LEU A 26 1.53 15.43 -5.90
C LEU A 26 0.23 15.07 -6.62
N GLU A 27 -0.46 14.04 -6.14
CA GLU A 27 -1.69 13.57 -6.74
C GLU A 27 -2.68 13.12 -5.65
N SER A 28 -3.97 13.37 -5.88
CA SER A 28 -5.05 12.83 -5.06
C SER A 28 -5.34 11.40 -5.51
N TYR A 29 -5.34 10.45 -4.58
CA TYR A 29 -5.63 9.05 -4.87
C TYR A 29 -6.89 8.60 -4.12
N ALA A 30 -7.96 8.31 -4.87
CA ALA A 30 -9.22 7.82 -4.34
C ALA A 30 -9.35 6.32 -4.66
N GLU A 31 -8.82 5.49 -3.76
CA GLU A 31 -8.77 4.03 -3.96
C GLU A 31 -10.15 3.35 -3.92
N GLY A 32 -11.11 3.96 -3.21
CA GLY A 32 -12.47 3.45 -3.07
C GLY A 32 -12.59 2.31 -2.05
N LEU A 33 -13.62 1.48 -2.23
CA LEU A 33 -13.87 0.33 -1.36
C LEU A 33 -12.71 -0.67 -1.48
N SER A 34 -12.19 -1.12 -0.35
CA SER A 34 -11.10 -2.09 -0.31
C SER A 34 -11.31 -3.07 0.83
N LEU A 35 -10.81 -4.29 0.67
CA LEU A 35 -10.53 -5.16 1.80
C LEU A 35 -9.09 -4.93 2.27
N GLN A 36 -8.87 -5.02 3.58
CA GLN A 36 -7.59 -4.75 4.21
C GLN A 36 -7.27 -5.80 5.28
N ILE A 37 -6.00 -6.21 5.34
CA ILE A 37 -5.46 -7.03 6.41
C ILE A 37 -4.07 -6.55 6.81
N LEU A 38 -3.75 -6.65 8.11
CA LEU A 38 -2.39 -6.45 8.60
C LEU A 38 -1.65 -7.79 8.52
N HIS A 39 -0.65 -7.87 7.65
CA HIS A 39 0.32 -8.96 7.64
C HIS A 39 1.43 -8.69 8.65
N ILE A 40 1.78 -9.72 9.43
CA ILE A 40 2.92 -9.70 10.34
C ILE A 40 3.82 -10.87 9.97
N GLY A 41 4.99 -10.59 9.39
CA GLY A 41 5.90 -11.60 8.85
C GLY A 41 6.66 -11.10 7.63
N SER A 42 7.47 -11.97 7.03
CA SER A 42 8.23 -11.64 5.81
C SER A 42 7.28 -11.31 4.66
N TYR A 43 7.70 -10.44 3.73
CA TYR A 43 6.92 -10.14 2.52
C TYR A 43 6.71 -11.39 1.65
N ASP A 44 7.69 -12.30 1.65
CA ASP A 44 7.59 -13.58 0.92
C ASP A 44 6.46 -14.48 1.44
N ASP A 45 5.99 -14.25 2.67
CA ASP A 45 4.96 -15.04 3.35
C ASP A 45 3.54 -14.46 3.20
N GLU A 46 3.35 -13.42 2.36
CA GLU A 46 2.05 -12.78 2.15
C GLU A 46 1.08 -13.64 1.30
N GLY A 47 1.62 -14.59 0.52
CA GLY A 47 0.86 -15.43 -0.41
C GLY A 47 -0.36 -16.13 0.22
N PRO A 48 -0.22 -16.86 1.34
CA PRO A 48 -1.34 -17.52 2.01
C PRO A 48 -2.45 -16.56 2.46
N VAL A 49 -2.10 -15.37 2.97
CA VAL A 49 -3.11 -14.43 3.45
C VAL A 49 -3.86 -13.78 2.28
N LEU A 50 -3.17 -13.49 1.18
CA LEU A 50 -3.79 -13.00 -0.05
C LEU A 50 -4.66 -14.07 -0.72
N ALA A 51 -4.21 -15.32 -0.75
CA ALA A 51 -4.99 -16.43 -1.30
C ALA A 51 -6.32 -16.59 -0.55
N ARG A 52 -6.30 -16.54 0.79
CA ARG A 52 -7.51 -16.54 1.60
C ARG A 52 -8.41 -15.33 1.32
N LEU A 53 -7.82 -14.13 1.21
CA LEU A 53 -8.58 -12.92 0.90
C LEU A 53 -9.31 -13.04 -0.44
N HIS A 54 -8.61 -13.51 -1.47
CA HIS A 54 -9.12 -13.57 -2.84
C HIS A 54 -10.07 -14.74 -3.08
N ASN A 55 -9.80 -15.91 -2.50
CA ASN A 55 -10.52 -17.14 -2.83
C ASN A 55 -11.63 -17.49 -1.84
N GLU A 56 -11.63 -16.91 -0.64
CA GLU A 56 -12.64 -17.18 0.39
C GLU A 56 -13.41 -15.89 0.72
N VAL A 57 -12.72 -14.87 1.23
CA VAL A 57 -13.38 -13.68 1.80
C VAL A 57 -14.10 -12.85 0.75
N MET A 58 -13.48 -12.61 -0.41
CA MET A 58 -14.07 -11.85 -1.49
C MET A 58 -15.33 -12.53 -2.06
N PRO A 59 -15.30 -13.82 -2.47
CA PRO A 59 -16.50 -14.55 -2.89
C PRO A 59 -17.62 -14.56 -1.85
N ASP A 60 -17.31 -14.85 -0.58
CA ASP A 60 -18.30 -14.89 0.50
C ASP A 60 -19.02 -13.55 0.68
N LYS A 61 -18.33 -12.45 0.40
CA LYS A 61 -18.88 -11.08 0.47
C LYS A 61 -19.50 -10.60 -0.83
N LYS A 62 -19.56 -11.45 -1.86
CA LYS A 62 -19.98 -11.07 -3.22
C LYS A 62 -19.19 -9.87 -3.71
N MET A 63 -17.87 -9.93 -3.61
CA MET A 63 -16.96 -8.86 -4.02
C MET A 63 -15.99 -9.37 -5.09
N VAL A 64 -15.64 -8.50 -6.01
CA VAL A 64 -14.65 -8.75 -7.07
C VAL A 64 -13.59 -7.67 -7.10
N PHE A 65 -12.47 -7.94 -7.77
CA PHE A 65 -11.36 -7.01 -7.93
C PHE A 65 -11.80 -5.68 -8.56
N ASN A 66 -11.24 -4.57 -8.05
CA ASN A 66 -11.52 -3.21 -8.55
C ASN A 66 -10.27 -2.31 -8.55
N GLY A 67 -9.13 -2.85 -8.99
CA GLY A 67 -7.88 -2.11 -9.03
C GLY A 67 -6.67 -2.94 -8.64
N PRO A 68 -5.47 -2.33 -8.67
CA PRO A 68 -4.22 -3.00 -8.34
C PRO A 68 -4.15 -3.36 -6.85
N HIS A 69 -3.37 -4.39 -6.54
CA HIS A 69 -2.96 -4.68 -5.17
C HIS A 69 -2.20 -3.48 -4.59
N HIS A 70 -2.40 -3.19 -3.31
CA HIS A 70 -1.80 -2.05 -2.63
C HIS A 70 -1.22 -2.47 -1.28
N GLU A 71 0.07 -2.25 -1.12
CA GLU A 71 0.82 -2.54 0.11
C GLU A 71 1.26 -1.24 0.79
N ILE A 72 1.11 -1.16 2.10
CA ILE A 72 1.65 -0.07 2.91
C ILE A 72 2.63 -0.66 3.93
N TYR A 73 3.92 -0.45 3.68
CA TYR A 73 5.00 -0.89 4.56
C TYR A 73 5.10 0.02 5.79
N LEU A 74 4.75 -0.50 6.96
CA LEU A 74 4.82 0.25 8.21
C LEU A 74 6.18 0.10 8.91
N SER A 75 6.94 -0.93 8.53
CA SER A 75 8.25 -1.25 9.11
C SER A 75 9.37 -0.93 8.13
N ASP A 76 10.51 -0.46 8.63
CA ASP A 76 11.74 -0.37 7.83
C ASP A 76 12.42 -1.75 7.82
N PRO A 77 12.48 -2.46 6.67
CA PRO A 77 13.04 -3.81 6.60
C PRO A 77 14.54 -3.85 6.89
N ARG A 78 15.24 -2.71 6.86
CA ARG A 78 16.66 -2.63 7.23
C ARG A 78 16.88 -2.61 8.73
N LYS A 79 15.82 -2.44 9.52
CA LYS A 79 15.88 -2.25 10.99
C LYS A 79 15.01 -3.23 11.77
N THR A 80 14.20 -4.04 11.08
CA THR A 80 13.16 -4.85 11.69
C THR A 80 13.35 -6.30 11.22
N GLU A 81 13.41 -7.23 12.17
CA GLU A 81 13.48 -8.65 11.86
C GLU A 81 12.27 -9.10 11.01
N PRO A 82 12.44 -9.98 10.02
CA PRO A 82 11.37 -10.36 9.09
C PRO A 82 10.06 -10.79 9.76
N SER A 83 10.14 -11.59 10.83
CA SER A 83 8.98 -12.07 11.58
C SER A 83 8.18 -10.99 12.32
N LYS A 84 8.71 -9.76 12.39
CA LYS A 84 8.08 -8.60 13.04
C LYS A 84 7.71 -7.50 12.06
N LEU A 85 8.01 -7.66 10.76
CA LEU A 85 7.61 -6.72 9.73
C LEU A 85 6.08 -6.62 9.72
N LYS A 86 5.61 -5.40 9.49
CA LYS A 86 4.19 -5.07 9.42
C LYS A 86 3.90 -4.42 8.08
N THR A 87 3.08 -5.10 7.29
CA THR A 87 2.56 -4.60 6.01
C THR A 87 1.05 -4.58 6.06
N ILE A 88 0.44 -3.46 5.71
CA ILE A 88 -0.99 -3.44 5.42
C ILE A 88 -1.16 -3.87 3.96
N LEU A 89 -1.86 -5.00 3.76
CA LEU A 89 -2.22 -5.51 2.44
C LEU A 89 -3.64 -5.08 2.13
N ARG A 90 -3.83 -4.47 0.96
CA ARG A 90 -5.13 -3.96 0.51
C ARG A 90 -5.44 -4.44 -0.89
N GLN A 91 -6.68 -4.88 -1.06
CA GLN A 91 -7.24 -5.21 -2.35
C GLN A 91 -8.45 -4.30 -2.60
N PRO A 92 -8.38 -3.35 -3.55
CA PRO A 92 -9.54 -2.63 -4.03
C PRO A 92 -10.59 -3.60 -4.57
N VAL A 93 -11.85 -3.40 -4.18
CA VAL A 93 -12.97 -4.28 -4.53
C VAL A 93 -14.21 -3.48 -4.92
N LYS A 94 -15.13 -4.15 -5.61
CA LYS A 94 -16.50 -3.70 -5.85
C LYS A 94 -17.47 -4.85 -5.58
N LEU A 95 -18.74 -4.54 -5.35
CA LEU A 95 -19.77 -5.56 -5.23
C LEU A 95 -19.97 -6.26 -6.57
N LEU A 96 -20.21 -7.57 -6.51
CA LEU A 96 -20.69 -8.38 -7.61
C LEU A 96 -22.17 -8.05 -7.79
N ASP A 97 -22.49 -7.38 -8.91
CA ASP A 97 -23.87 -7.09 -9.31
C ASP A 97 -24.67 -8.38 -9.56
#